data_AF-A0A5K7ZJT6-F1
#
_entry.id   AF-A0A5K7ZJT6-F1
#
_cell.length_a   1.000
_cell.length_b   1.000
_cell.length_c   1.000
_cell.angle_alpha   90.00
_cell.angle_beta   90.00
_cell.angle_gamma   90.00
#
_symmetry.space_group_name_H-M   'P 1'
#
loop_
_entity.id
_entity.type
_entity.pdbx_description
1 polymer ?
#
loop_
_entity_poly.entity_id
_entity_poly.type
_entity_poly.pdbx_seq_one_letter_code
_entity_poly.pdbx_strand_id
1 'polypeptide(L)'
;MTTTEIVQKLWNLCNVLRDDGITYHQYVTELTYILFLKMAKETGAEKKIPKSYFDLTKEKVDFQERQAFTGIELVPDTHRLTLMNAMLHGIEGQILQADALSNNGKQFRDYDVILTNPPFGTKRGGERPTRDDLTYPTSNKQLNFLQTIYRALKNNGKARDAVVLPDNVLFADGDGQKIRADLMNKYDLHTILRLPTGIFYAQGVKTNVLFFTRGKTDKGNTKKVWVYDMRTNMPSFGKRNPLTIDHFTEFIAAYGKSPYGRSRRKDQGETGRFRCFTREQIAKRNDSLDISWLQDDSVRNGDDLGEPADIAEEILAQLDLATKEMQELTKLLGEAS
;
A
#
# COMPACT_ATOMS: atom_id res chain seq x y z
N MET A 1 20.69 26.04 -33.86
CA MET A 1 21.34 24.73 -34.10
C MET A 1 20.24 23.71 -34.31
N THR A 2 20.22 23.11 -35.49
CA THR A 2 19.26 22.05 -35.81
C THR A 2 19.71 20.75 -35.15
N THR A 3 18.77 19.82 -34.88
CA THR A 3 19.06 18.51 -34.27
C THR A 3 20.16 17.76 -35.04
N THR A 4 20.18 17.89 -36.37
CA THR A 4 21.17 17.29 -37.26
C THR A 4 22.58 17.85 -37.04
N GLU A 5 22.73 19.16 -36.84
CA GLU A 5 24.02 19.81 -36.56
C GLU A 5 24.59 19.37 -35.20
N ILE A 6 23.72 19.17 -34.21
CA ILE A 6 24.10 18.71 -32.87
C ILE A 6 24.59 17.25 -32.94
N VAL A 7 23.89 16.38 -33.65
CA VAL A 7 24.27 14.98 -33.86
C VAL A 7 25.63 14.88 -34.57
N GLN A 8 25.86 15.70 -35.60
CA GLN A 8 27.12 15.69 -36.35
C GLN A 8 28.31 16.15 -35.46
N LYS A 9 28.10 17.20 -34.65
CA LYS A 9 29.12 17.68 -33.71
C LYS A 9 29.43 16.67 -32.62
N LEU A 10 28.40 16.02 -32.08
CA LEU A 10 28.56 14.90 -31.16
C LEU A 10 29.44 13.85 -31.81
N TRP A 11 29.06 13.27 -32.95
CA TRP A 11 29.84 12.24 -33.67
C TRP A 11 31.31 12.61 -33.92
N ASN A 12 31.63 13.87 -34.22
CA ASN A 12 33.02 14.30 -34.40
C ASN A 12 33.83 14.26 -33.10
N LEU A 13 33.25 14.65 -31.96
CA LEU A 13 33.89 14.53 -30.63
C LEU A 13 34.15 13.05 -30.27
N CYS A 14 33.25 12.17 -30.72
CA CYS A 14 33.34 10.73 -30.48
C CYS A 14 34.56 10.09 -31.16
N ASN A 15 34.85 10.54 -32.37
CA ASN A 15 36.02 10.06 -33.11
C ASN A 15 37.32 10.47 -32.41
N VAL A 16 37.40 11.69 -31.89
CA VAL A 16 38.57 12.19 -31.15
C VAL A 16 38.81 11.41 -29.86
N LEU A 17 37.76 11.15 -29.08
CA LEU A 17 37.87 10.43 -27.81
C LEU A 17 38.17 8.93 -27.96
N ARG A 18 37.76 8.34 -29.08
CA ARG A 18 38.10 6.95 -29.44
C ARG A 18 39.60 6.80 -29.69
N ASP A 19 40.22 7.79 -30.33
CA ASP A 19 41.65 7.77 -30.65
C ASP A 19 42.53 7.92 -29.38
N ASP A 20 41.98 8.44 -28.29
CA ASP A 20 42.60 8.55 -26.95
C ASP A 20 42.42 7.32 -26.04
N GLY A 21 41.88 6.20 -26.55
CA GLY A 21 41.83 4.91 -25.84
C GLY A 21 40.63 4.69 -24.90
N ILE A 22 39.60 5.54 -24.98
CA ILE A 22 38.34 5.33 -24.23
C ILE A 22 37.52 4.22 -24.90
N THR A 23 37.07 3.24 -24.12
CA THR A 23 36.31 2.10 -24.66
C THR A 23 34.94 2.54 -25.20
N TYR A 24 34.48 1.90 -26.29
CA TYR A 24 33.20 2.19 -26.93
C TYR A 24 32.02 2.20 -25.93
N HIS A 25 32.04 1.28 -24.95
CA HIS A 25 31.00 1.19 -23.93
C HIS A 25 31.00 2.40 -22.98
N GLN A 26 32.16 2.86 -22.51
CA GLN A 26 32.25 4.08 -21.69
C GLN A 26 31.74 5.29 -22.46
N TYR A 27 32.14 5.42 -23.72
CA TYR A 27 31.71 6.49 -24.61
C TYR A 27 30.18 6.52 -24.84
N VAL A 28 29.56 5.36 -25.11
CA VAL A 28 28.09 5.28 -25.29
C VAL A 28 27.36 5.65 -24.01
N THR A 29 27.86 5.24 -22.85
CA THR A 29 27.30 5.62 -21.54
C THR A 29 27.36 7.14 -21.34
N GLU A 30 28.53 7.75 -21.53
CA GLU A 30 28.72 9.20 -21.36
C GLU A 30 27.84 10.01 -22.33
N LEU A 31 27.76 9.59 -23.59
CA LEU A 31 26.88 10.24 -24.57
C LEU A 31 25.41 10.09 -24.25
N THR A 32 24.99 8.90 -23.83
CA THR A 32 23.60 8.64 -23.44
C THR A 32 23.25 9.50 -22.23
N TYR A 33 24.19 9.68 -21.30
CA TYR A 33 24.02 10.56 -20.15
C TYR A 33 23.90 12.03 -20.56
N ILE A 34 24.77 12.53 -21.45
CA ILE A 34 24.68 13.90 -21.98
C ILE A 34 23.37 14.12 -22.73
N LEU A 35 22.95 13.14 -23.55
CA LEU A 35 21.68 13.19 -24.26
C LEU A 35 20.49 13.23 -23.29
N PHE A 36 20.52 12.42 -22.24
CA PHE A 36 19.50 12.42 -21.19
C PHE A 36 19.46 13.75 -20.44
N LEU A 37 20.60 14.32 -20.05
CA LEU A 37 20.68 15.63 -19.41
C LEU A 37 20.14 16.73 -20.32
N LYS A 38 20.46 16.69 -21.61
CA LYS A 38 19.93 17.64 -22.61
C LYS A 38 18.42 17.48 -22.75
N MET A 39 17.91 16.25 -22.88
CA MET A 39 16.46 15.99 -22.92
C MET A 39 15.76 16.43 -21.64
N ALA A 40 16.35 16.20 -20.47
CA ALA A 40 15.80 16.63 -19.19
C ALA A 40 15.72 18.16 -19.08
N LYS A 41 16.71 18.87 -19.64
CA LYS A 41 16.71 20.33 -19.73
C LYS A 41 15.64 20.85 -20.70
N GLU A 42 15.53 20.27 -21.90
CA GLU A 42 14.55 20.67 -22.92
C GLU A 42 13.11 20.39 -22.49
N THR A 43 12.87 19.27 -21.79
CA THR A 43 11.54 18.90 -21.27
C THR A 43 11.21 19.59 -19.94
N GLY A 44 12.17 20.32 -19.35
CA GLY A 44 12.04 20.89 -18.01
C GLY A 44 11.95 19.85 -16.89
N ALA A 45 12.23 18.58 -17.17
CA ALA A 45 12.25 17.51 -16.18
C ALA A 45 13.28 17.77 -15.07
N GLU A 46 14.35 18.50 -15.35
CA GLU A 46 15.34 18.93 -14.35
C GLU A 46 14.71 19.74 -13.19
N LYS A 47 13.61 20.46 -13.45
CA LYS A 47 12.90 21.25 -12.41
C LYS A 47 12.22 20.36 -11.36
N LYS A 48 12.02 19.07 -11.66
CA LYS A 48 11.47 18.09 -10.72
C LYS A 48 12.54 17.55 -9.77
N ILE A 49 13.82 17.71 -10.08
CA ILE A 49 14.92 17.30 -9.21
C ILE A 49 15.11 18.41 -8.15
N PRO A 50 14.97 18.10 -6.85
CA PRO A 50 15.19 19.10 -5.80
C PRO A 50 16.61 19.63 -5.87
N LYS A 51 16.81 20.96 -5.79
CA LYS A 51 18.16 21.57 -5.82
C LYS A 51 19.11 20.96 -4.77
N SER A 52 18.56 20.62 -3.60
CA SER A 52 19.29 19.98 -2.51
C SER A 52 19.87 18.60 -2.84
N TYR A 53 19.42 17.97 -3.94
CA TYR A 53 19.97 16.71 -4.42
C TYR A 53 21.42 16.87 -4.89
N PHE A 54 21.77 18.02 -5.46
CA PHE A 54 23.13 18.32 -5.91
C PHE A 54 24.09 18.71 -4.77
N ASP A 55 23.56 18.98 -3.58
CA ASP A 55 24.33 19.37 -2.39
C ASP A 55 24.57 18.20 -1.42
N LEU A 56 24.29 16.96 -1.84
CA LEU A 56 24.47 15.77 -0.99
C LEU A 56 25.95 15.44 -0.83
N THR A 57 26.36 15.13 0.41
CA THR A 57 27.69 14.55 0.67
C THR A 57 27.74 13.13 0.12
N LYS A 58 28.95 12.63 -0.15
CA LYS A 58 29.15 11.26 -0.65
C LYS A 58 28.46 10.22 0.23
N GLU A 59 28.53 10.38 1.55
CA GLU A 59 27.90 9.45 2.50
C GLU A 59 26.37 9.46 2.37
N LYS A 60 25.77 10.62 2.08
CA LYS A 60 24.33 10.72 1.85
C LYS A 60 23.92 10.12 0.52
N VAL A 61 24.73 10.28 -0.52
CA VAL A 61 24.51 9.62 -1.82
C VAL A 61 24.55 8.11 -1.64
N ASP A 62 25.62 7.59 -1.02
CA ASP A 62 25.79 6.16 -0.75
C ASP A 62 24.60 5.60 0.07
N PHE A 63 24.12 6.36 1.07
CA PHE A 63 22.91 5.98 1.81
C PHE A 63 21.67 5.91 0.90
N GLN A 64 21.42 6.93 0.08
CA GLN A 64 20.24 6.98 -0.80
C GLN A 64 20.22 5.84 -1.81
N GLU A 65 21.37 5.52 -2.40
CA GLU A 65 21.49 4.47 -3.41
C GLU A 65 21.42 3.07 -2.78
N ARG A 66 22.13 2.85 -1.66
CA ARG A 66 22.40 1.48 -1.15
C ARG A 66 21.61 1.10 0.09
N GLN A 67 21.01 2.05 0.82
CA GLN A 67 20.42 1.79 2.15
C GLN A 67 19.04 2.40 2.38
N ALA A 68 18.67 3.47 1.68
CA ALA A 68 17.42 4.18 1.93
C ALA A 68 16.17 3.36 1.58
N PHE A 69 16.29 2.44 0.63
CA PHE A 69 15.21 1.56 0.19
C PHE A 69 15.61 0.12 0.42
N THR A 70 14.70 -0.66 1.02
CA THR A 70 14.84 -2.11 1.17
C THR A 70 13.50 -2.76 0.93
N GLY A 71 13.49 -4.05 0.61
CA GLY A 71 12.26 -4.77 0.32
C GLY A 71 12.40 -6.28 0.50
N ILE A 72 11.26 -6.95 0.51
CA ILE A 72 11.16 -8.40 0.54
C ILE A 72 10.04 -8.82 -0.40
N GLU A 73 10.31 -9.76 -1.29
CA GLU A 73 9.36 -10.27 -2.27
C GLU A 73 9.41 -11.80 -2.27
N LEU A 74 8.24 -12.44 -2.25
CA LEU A 74 8.13 -13.89 -2.17
C LEU A 74 8.35 -14.56 -3.53
N VAL A 75 7.77 -13.99 -4.59
CA VAL A 75 7.68 -14.61 -5.90
C VAL A 75 8.97 -14.33 -6.69
N PRO A 76 9.73 -15.35 -7.13
CA PRO A 76 11.01 -15.17 -7.81
C PRO A 76 10.95 -14.25 -9.04
N ASP A 77 9.92 -14.38 -9.88
CA ASP A 77 9.82 -13.57 -11.10
C ASP A 77 9.46 -12.11 -10.80
N THR A 78 8.56 -11.87 -9.84
CA THR A 78 8.26 -10.52 -9.34
C THR A 78 9.49 -9.88 -8.71
N HIS A 79 10.28 -10.66 -7.96
CA HIS A 79 11.54 -10.20 -7.37
C HIS A 79 12.55 -9.77 -8.44
N ARG A 80 12.75 -10.57 -9.49
CA ARG A 80 13.61 -10.21 -10.63
C ARG A 80 13.19 -8.91 -11.30
N LEU A 81 11.89 -8.74 -11.57
CA LEU A 81 11.34 -7.51 -12.14
C LEU A 81 11.57 -6.31 -11.21
N THR A 82 11.45 -6.52 -9.90
CA THR A 82 11.69 -5.48 -8.90
C THR A 82 13.16 -5.08 -8.87
N LEU A 83 14.09 -6.03 -8.96
CA LEU A 83 15.53 -5.75 -9.06
C LEU A 83 15.89 -4.98 -10.33
N MET A 84 15.32 -5.35 -11.49
CA MET A 84 15.51 -4.60 -12.74
C MET A 84 14.96 -3.17 -12.61
N ASN A 85 13.78 -3.01 -12.03
CA ASN A 85 13.18 -1.69 -11.80
C ASN A 85 14.04 -0.83 -10.86
N ALA A 86 14.54 -1.40 -9.76
CA ALA A 86 15.42 -0.72 -8.82
C ALA A 86 16.73 -0.29 -9.49
N MET A 87 17.38 -1.20 -10.23
CA MET A 87 18.61 -0.93 -10.97
C MET A 87 18.44 0.20 -11.99
N LEU A 88 17.35 0.22 -12.77
CA LEU A 88 17.06 1.29 -13.74
C LEU A 88 16.84 2.66 -13.08
N HIS A 89 16.49 2.69 -11.79
CA HIS A 89 16.32 3.90 -10.99
C HIS A 89 17.52 4.22 -10.09
N GLY A 90 18.65 3.51 -10.23
CA GLY A 90 19.85 3.73 -9.41
C GLY A 90 19.67 3.33 -7.94
N ILE A 91 18.74 2.41 -7.66
CA ILE A 91 18.50 1.87 -6.32
C ILE A 91 19.22 0.53 -6.22
N GLU A 92 20.23 0.47 -5.37
CA GLU A 92 21.05 -0.70 -5.08
C GLU A 92 20.74 -1.32 -3.71
N GLY A 93 19.71 -0.82 -3.03
CA GLY A 93 19.29 -1.30 -1.72
C GLY A 93 18.85 -2.76 -1.70
N GLN A 94 18.94 -3.39 -0.53
CA GLN A 94 18.65 -4.81 -0.36
C GLN A 94 17.16 -5.12 -0.63
N ILE A 95 16.88 -5.88 -1.68
CA ILE A 95 15.58 -6.49 -1.95
C ILE A 95 15.73 -8.01 -1.85
N LEU A 96 15.24 -8.62 -0.77
CA LEU A 96 15.38 -10.05 -0.51
C LEU A 96 14.27 -10.87 -1.17
N GLN A 97 14.63 -11.98 -1.81
CA GLN A 97 13.64 -12.96 -2.28
C GLN A 97 13.28 -13.93 -1.13
N ALA A 98 12.20 -13.67 -0.39
CA ALA A 98 11.77 -14.50 0.73
C ALA A 98 10.32 -14.22 1.14
N ASP A 99 9.75 -15.10 1.98
CA ASP A 99 8.47 -14.83 2.64
C ASP A 99 8.64 -13.87 3.82
N ALA A 100 7.97 -12.72 3.77
CA ALA A 100 7.92 -11.73 4.86
C ALA A 100 7.27 -12.26 6.16
N LEU A 101 6.43 -13.28 6.06
CA LEU A 101 5.80 -13.96 7.20
C LEU A 101 6.62 -15.17 7.70
N SER A 102 7.80 -15.40 7.13
CA SER A 102 8.79 -16.36 7.63
C SER A 102 9.87 -15.69 8.48
N ASN A 103 10.74 -16.50 9.10
CA ASN A 103 11.87 -16.00 9.88
C ASN A 103 12.79 -15.04 9.09
N ASN A 104 12.82 -15.14 7.75
CA ASN A 104 13.54 -14.17 6.92
C ASN A 104 13.00 -12.75 7.08
N GLY A 105 11.69 -12.57 7.29
CA GLY A 105 11.08 -11.26 7.51
C GLY A 105 11.52 -10.56 8.80
N LYS A 106 12.13 -11.27 9.77
CA LYS A 106 12.58 -10.68 11.04
C LYS A 106 13.77 -9.73 10.88
N GLN A 107 14.56 -9.90 9.81
CA GLN A 107 15.70 -9.01 9.56
C GLN A 107 15.26 -7.60 9.14
N PHE A 108 14.04 -7.47 8.63
CA PHE A 108 13.43 -6.20 8.24
C PHE A 108 12.84 -5.53 9.48
N ARG A 109 13.67 -4.75 10.17
CA ARG A 109 13.30 -4.03 11.40
C ARG A 109 14.02 -2.69 11.47
N ASP A 110 13.66 -1.90 12.47
CA ASP A 110 14.26 -0.60 12.73
C ASP A 110 14.17 0.35 11.52
N TYR A 111 12.98 0.50 10.94
CA TYR A 111 12.70 1.48 9.88
C TYR A 111 12.13 2.80 10.41
N ASP A 112 12.52 3.91 9.78
CA ASP A 112 11.92 5.23 10.02
C ASP A 112 10.61 5.45 9.26
N VAL A 113 10.47 4.82 8.10
CA VAL A 113 9.29 4.89 7.25
C VAL A 113 9.04 3.54 6.62
N ILE A 114 7.79 3.08 6.66
CA ILE A 114 7.32 1.93 5.89
C ILE A 114 6.14 2.39 5.03
N LEU A 115 6.15 1.99 3.75
CA LEU A 115 5.06 2.21 2.80
C LEU A 115 4.83 0.89 2.11
N THR A 116 3.63 0.30 2.25
CA THR A 116 3.40 -1.03 1.71
C THR A 116 1.93 -1.32 1.40
N ASN A 117 1.73 -2.15 0.38
CA ASN A 117 0.43 -2.71 0.00
C ASN A 117 0.54 -4.24 0.05
N PRO A 118 0.39 -4.86 1.23
CA PRO A 118 0.46 -6.30 1.38
C PRO A 118 -0.61 -7.03 0.55
N PRO A 119 -0.37 -8.28 0.14
CA PRO A 119 -1.28 -9.02 -0.74
C PRO A 119 -2.66 -9.26 -0.11
N PHE A 120 -3.69 -9.21 -0.95
CA PHE A 120 -5.07 -9.51 -0.57
C PHE A 120 -5.41 -10.99 -0.83
N GLY A 121 -6.22 -11.60 0.04
CA GLY A 121 -6.75 -12.96 -0.16
C GLY A 121 -5.91 -14.09 0.43
N THR A 122 -6.31 -15.33 0.12
CA THR A 122 -5.92 -16.56 0.83
C THR A 122 -5.22 -17.62 -0.05
N LYS A 123 -5.08 -17.45 -1.38
CA LYS A 123 -4.54 -18.54 -2.23
C LYS A 123 -3.00 -18.64 -2.22
N ARG A 124 -2.57 -19.89 -1.98
CA ARG A 124 -1.24 -20.45 -1.60
C ARG A 124 -0.61 -19.77 -0.37
N GLY A 125 -0.57 -20.50 0.75
CA GLY A 125 0.07 -20.05 1.99
C GLY A 125 -0.89 -19.44 3.01
N GLY A 126 -2.09 -20.02 3.19
CA GLY A 126 -2.89 -19.86 4.42
C GLY A 126 -2.25 -20.56 5.64
N GLU A 127 -0.99 -20.97 5.51
CA GLU A 127 -0.17 -21.48 6.58
C GLU A 127 0.04 -20.37 7.61
N ARG A 128 0.03 -20.76 8.88
CA ARG A 128 0.38 -19.84 9.95
C ARG A 128 1.77 -19.29 9.68
N PRO A 129 2.03 -18.00 9.98
CA PRO A 129 3.36 -17.44 9.87
C PRO A 129 4.33 -18.32 10.65
N THR A 130 5.49 -18.64 10.07
CA THR A 130 6.54 -19.40 10.76
C THR A 130 7.40 -18.51 11.66
N ARG A 131 7.12 -17.20 11.67
CA ARG A 131 7.68 -16.22 12.61
C ARG A 131 7.23 -16.48 14.04
N ASP A 132 8.20 -16.62 14.94
CA ASP A 132 7.98 -16.76 16.39
C ASP A 132 7.83 -15.42 17.14
N ASP A 133 7.99 -14.27 16.46
CA ASP A 133 8.02 -12.96 17.10
C ASP A 133 6.69 -12.17 16.98
N LEU A 134 5.66 -12.77 16.37
CA LEU A 134 4.33 -12.18 16.31
C LEU A 134 3.59 -12.39 17.63
N THR A 135 3.00 -11.32 18.16
CA THR A 135 2.38 -11.33 19.50
C THR A 135 1.05 -12.09 19.51
N TYR A 136 0.27 -11.99 18.44
CA TYR A 136 -1.03 -12.62 18.34
C TYR A 136 -1.02 -13.63 17.18
N PRO A 137 -1.04 -14.95 17.47
CA PRO A 137 -1.06 -15.96 16.44
C PRO A 137 -2.43 -15.94 15.74
N THR A 138 -2.46 -15.73 14.43
CA THR A 138 -3.70 -15.77 13.65
C THR A 138 -3.47 -16.40 12.28
N SER A 139 -4.51 -17.03 11.72
CA SER A 139 -4.51 -17.50 10.32
C SER A 139 -4.81 -16.37 9.32
N ASN A 140 -5.25 -15.21 9.80
CA ASN A 140 -5.53 -14.07 8.94
C ASN A 140 -4.22 -13.43 8.46
N LYS A 141 -3.91 -13.65 7.18
CA LYS A 141 -2.68 -13.19 6.53
C LYS A 141 -2.52 -11.66 6.60
N GLN A 142 -3.60 -10.90 6.41
CA GLN A 142 -3.54 -9.43 6.44
C GLN A 142 -3.24 -8.90 7.85
N LEU A 143 -3.80 -9.53 8.89
CA LEU A 143 -3.46 -9.23 10.28
C LEU A 143 -2.01 -9.60 10.62
N ASN A 144 -1.48 -10.69 10.08
CA ASN A 144 -0.07 -11.06 10.25
C ASN A 144 0.88 -10.05 9.58
N PHE A 145 0.54 -9.57 8.38
CA PHE A 145 1.28 -8.47 7.73
C PHE A 145 1.22 -7.19 8.57
N LEU A 146 0.05 -6.79 9.07
CA LEU A 146 -0.08 -5.62 9.92
C LEU A 146 0.87 -5.72 11.15
N GLN A 147 0.88 -6.87 11.84
CA GLN A 147 1.79 -7.12 12.96
C GLN A 147 3.26 -6.99 12.54
N THR A 148 3.65 -7.60 11.41
CA THR A 148 5.02 -7.51 10.88
C THR A 148 5.43 -6.06 10.59
N ILE A 149 4.53 -5.30 9.96
CA ILE A 149 4.78 -3.92 9.53
C ILE A 149 5.01 -3.01 10.73
N TYR A 150 4.05 -2.96 11.67
CA TYR A 150 4.20 -2.02 12.78
C TYR A 150 5.40 -2.38 13.66
N ARG A 151 5.69 -3.67 13.86
CA ARG A 151 6.86 -4.13 14.64
C ARG A 151 8.20 -3.77 14.01
N ALA A 152 8.24 -3.59 12.69
CA ALA A 152 9.46 -3.22 11.98
C ALA A 152 9.82 -1.73 12.12
N LEU A 153 8.95 -0.90 12.71
CA LEU A 153 9.22 0.52 12.94
C LEU A 153 10.16 0.75 14.14
N LYS A 154 11.11 1.69 14.00
CA LYS A 154 12.00 2.11 15.10
C LYS A 154 11.18 2.64 16.28
N ASN A 155 11.57 2.25 17.49
CA ASN A 155 10.99 2.79 18.72
C ASN A 155 11.58 4.16 19.12
N ASN A 156 11.43 5.17 18.27
CA ASN A 156 12.00 6.51 18.47
C ASN A 156 10.94 7.63 18.57
N GLY A 157 9.65 7.29 18.55
CA GLY A 157 8.55 8.27 18.55
C GLY A 157 8.36 9.03 17.23
N LYS A 158 9.11 8.68 16.17
CA LYS A 158 9.13 9.36 14.86
C LYS A 158 9.00 8.39 13.67
N ALA A 159 9.19 7.09 13.89
CA ALA A 159 8.96 6.09 12.86
C ALA A 159 7.48 6.02 12.50
N ARG A 160 7.15 5.98 11.21
CA ARG A 160 5.77 6.07 10.72
C ARG A 160 5.51 5.12 9.58
N ASP A 161 4.24 4.83 9.36
CA ASP A 161 3.79 3.91 8.33
C ASP A 161 2.57 4.47 7.57
N ALA A 162 2.47 4.08 6.31
CA ALA A 162 1.22 4.10 5.56
C ALA A 162 1.03 2.73 4.87
N VAL A 163 0.03 1.98 5.31
CA VAL A 163 -0.26 0.62 4.83
C VAL A 163 -1.65 0.53 4.21
N VAL A 164 -1.72 -0.10 3.03
CA VAL A 164 -3.00 -0.43 2.38
C VAL A 164 -3.52 -1.77 2.92
N LEU A 165 -4.76 -1.81 3.44
CA LEU A 165 -5.37 -3.01 4.00
C LEU A 165 -6.84 -3.14 3.59
N PRO A 166 -7.38 -4.37 3.44
CA PRO A 166 -8.79 -4.56 3.20
C PRO A 166 -9.63 -4.27 4.45
N ASP A 167 -10.95 -4.07 4.26
CA ASP A 167 -11.89 -3.79 5.35
C ASP A 167 -11.86 -4.88 6.44
N ASN A 168 -11.57 -6.14 6.10
CA ASN A 168 -11.56 -7.24 7.08
C ASN A 168 -10.64 -6.97 8.28
N VAL A 169 -9.52 -6.26 8.09
CA VAL A 169 -8.60 -5.92 9.18
C VAL A 169 -9.24 -4.95 10.17
N LEU A 170 -10.17 -4.11 9.71
CA LEU A 170 -10.81 -3.08 10.53
C LEU A 170 -11.84 -3.63 11.51
N PHE A 171 -12.50 -4.75 11.20
CA PHE A 171 -13.60 -5.28 12.01
C PHE A 171 -13.42 -6.73 12.48
N ALA A 172 -12.43 -7.49 11.97
CA ALA A 172 -12.27 -8.90 12.35
C ALA A 172 -12.24 -9.12 13.87
N ASP A 173 -13.04 -10.05 14.37
CA ASP A 173 -13.17 -10.36 15.80
C ASP A 173 -11.99 -11.16 16.37
N GLY A 174 -12.04 -11.48 17.66
CA GLY A 174 -11.07 -12.33 18.34
C GLY A 174 -9.67 -11.71 18.32
N ASP A 175 -8.73 -12.37 17.66
CA ASP A 175 -7.35 -11.87 17.57
C ASP A 175 -7.25 -10.58 16.73
N GLY A 176 -8.16 -10.35 15.78
CA GLY A 176 -8.21 -9.08 15.05
C GLY A 176 -8.49 -7.89 15.96
N GLN A 177 -9.42 -8.04 16.90
CA GLN A 177 -9.69 -7.03 17.93
C GLN A 177 -8.45 -6.77 18.80
N LYS A 178 -7.79 -7.84 19.27
CA LYS A 178 -6.58 -7.71 20.10
C LYS A 178 -5.44 -7.00 19.35
N ILE A 179 -5.25 -7.31 18.07
CA ILE A 179 -4.24 -6.68 17.22
C ILE A 179 -4.54 -5.19 17.01
N ARG A 180 -5.80 -4.81 16.77
CA ARG A 180 -6.20 -3.40 16.66
C ARG A 180 -5.99 -2.64 17.97
N ALA A 181 -6.32 -3.27 19.10
CA ALA A 181 -6.07 -2.70 20.43
C ALA A 181 -4.56 -2.51 20.69
N ASP A 182 -3.73 -3.50 20.32
CA ASP A 182 -2.26 -3.44 20.44
C ASP A 182 -1.68 -2.33 19.56
N LEU A 183 -2.12 -2.22 18.30
CA LEU A 183 -1.77 -1.15 17.39
C LEU A 183 -2.08 0.21 18.02
N MET A 184 -3.32 0.43 18.48
CA MET A 184 -3.72 1.71 19.07
C MET A 184 -3.04 2.02 20.41
N ASN A 185 -2.57 0.99 21.13
CA ASN A 185 -1.82 1.15 22.35
C ASN A 185 -0.38 1.58 22.08
N LYS A 186 0.33 0.87 21.20
CA LYS A 186 1.77 1.08 20.91
C LYS A 186 2.03 2.17 19.87
N TYR A 187 1.05 2.48 19.03
CA TYR A 187 1.17 3.44 17.94
C TYR A 187 0.08 4.50 18.06
N ASP A 188 0.37 5.68 17.53
CA ASP A 188 -0.59 6.74 17.30
C ASP A 188 -1.19 6.55 15.90
N LEU A 189 -2.28 5.79 15.82
CA LEU A 189 -3.12 5.66 14.63
C LEU A 189 -3.91 6.95 14.48
N HIS A 190 -3.40 7.87 13.67
CA HIS A 190 -3.96 9.20 13.57
C HIS A 190 -4.91 9.35 12.38
N THR A 191 -4.81 8.51 11.35
CA THR A 191 -5.64 8.68 10.14
C THR A 191 -5.95 7.36 9.42
N ILE A 192 -7.18 7.23 8.93
CA ILE A 192 -7.65 6.17 8.04
C ILE A 192 -8.25 6.85 6.80
N LEU A 193 -7.80 6.45 5.61
CA LEU A 193 -8.42 6.82 4.34
C LEU A 193 -9.17 5.62 3.79
N ARG A 194 -10.50 5.71 3.67
CA ARG A 194 -11.30 4.68 2.99
C ARG A 194 -11.22 4.92 1.50
N LEU A 195 -10.65 3.99 0.75
CA LEU A 195 -10.44 4.14 -0.69
C LEU A 195 -11.72 3.82 -1.49
N PRO A 196 -11.87 4.39 -2.70
CA PRO A 196 -12.93 4.03 -3.63
C PRO A 196 -12.86 2.57 -4.07
N THR A 197 -13.96 2.07 -4.62
CA THR A 197 -14.04 0.75 -5.26
C THR A 197 -13.58 0.83 -6.72
N GLY A 198 -13.26 -0.33 -7.33
CA GLY A 198 -12.88 -0.41 -8.75
C GLY A 198 -11.45 0.04 -9.10
N ILE A 199 -10.64 0.39 -8.08
CA ILE A 199 -9.25 0.87 -8.28
C ILE A 199 -8.21 -0.26 -8.23
N PHE A 200 -8.59 -1.47 -7.80
CA PHE A 200 -7.74 -2.66 -7.77
C PHE A 200 -8.19 -3.67 -8.84
N TYR A 201 -7.26 -4.51 -9.30
CA TYR A 201 -7.56 -5.60 -10.24
C TYR A 201 -8.59 -6.59 -9.70
N ALA A 202 -8.61 -6.80 -8.38
CA ALA A 202 -9.61 -7.63 -7.72
C ALA A 202 -10.91 -6.85 -7.54
N GLN A 203 -11.94 -7.24 -8.31
CA GLN A 203 -13.27 -6.65 -8.23
C GLN A 203 -13.88 -6.84 -6.84
N GLY A 204 -14.58 -5.82 -6.34
CA GLY A 204 -15.28 -5.85 -5.04
C GLY A 204 -14.42 -5.67 -3.79
N VAL A 205 -13.09 -5.66 -3.90
CA VAL A 205 -12.22 -5.48 -2.72
C VAL A 205 -12.28 -4.03 -2.24
N LYS A 206 -12.81 -3.84 -1.03
CA LYS A 206 -12.80 -2.56 -0.32
C LYS A 206 -11.52 -2.43 0.50
N THR A 207 -10.80 -1.33 0.29
CA THR A 207 -9.48 -1.11 0.89
C THR A 207 -9.40 0.25 1.61
N ASN A 208 -8.43 0.35 2.49
CA ASN A 208 -8.16 1.52 3.32
C ASN A 208 -6.66 1.75 3.39
N VAL A 209 -6.26 2.98 3.65
CA VAL A 209 -4.88 3.31 4.03
C VAL A 209 -4.86 3.71 5.50
N LEU A 210 -4.09 2.99 6.30
CA LEU A 210 -3.87 3.30 7.71
C LEU A 210 -2.58 4.09 7.85
N PHE A 211 -2.64 5.22 8.54
CA PHE A 211 -1.48 6.06 8.84
C PHE A 211 -1.25 6.10 10.34
N PHE A 212 -0.09 5.64 10.77
CA PHE A 212 0.26 5.62 12.18
C PHE A 212 1.75 5.90 12.43
N THR A 213 2.03 6.40 13.63
CA THR A 213 3.39 6.69 14.10
C THR A 213 3.70 5.86 15.34
N ARG A 214 4.89 5.29 15.46
CA ARG A 214 5.32 4.56 16.66
C ARG A 214 5.30 5.50 17.87
N GLY A 215 4.61 5.07 18.93
CA GLY A 215 4.57 5.74 20.21
C GLY A 215 5.91 5.72 20.94
N LYS A 216 6.09 6.58 21.95
CA LYS A 216 7.25 6.52 22.85
C LYS A 216 7.09 5.47 23.97
N THR A 217 5.85 5.10 24.24
CA THR A 217 5.46 4.10 25.24
C THR A 217 4.68 2.98 24.56
N ASP A 218 4.40 1.90 25.27
CA ASP A 218 3.60 0.79 24.72
C ASP A 218 2.10 0.90 24.99
N LYS A 219 1.64 2.00 25.60
CA LYS A 219 0.24 2.16 26.01
C LYS A 219 -0.28 3.56 25.75
N GLY A 220 -1.53 3.63 25.30
CA GLY A 220 -2.31 4.85 25.22
C GLY A 220 -1.79 5.89 24.22
N ASN A 221 -1.12 5.48 23.14
CA ASN A 221 -0.61 6.43 22.14
C ASN A 221 -1.72 6.98 21.23
N THR A 222 -2.64 6.15 20.74
CA THR A 222 -3.79 6.62 19.96
C THR A 222 -4.81 7.29 20.87
N LYS A 223 -5.04 8.59 20.67
CA LYS A 223 -6.08 9.36 21.40
C LYS A 223 -7.34 9.58 20.56
N LYS A 224 -7.17 9.79 19.27
CA LYS A 224 -8.23 10.02 18.31
C LYS A 224 -7.78 9.61 16.91
N VAL A 225 -8.70 9.09 16.12
CA VAL A 225 -8.48 8.65 14.75
C VAL A 225 -9.30 9.54 13.83
N TRP A 226 -8.67 10.09 12.80
CA TRP A 226 -9.38 10.79 11.72
C TRP A 226 -9.72 9.79 10.62
N VAL A 227 -10.97 9.80 10.13
CA VAL A 227 -11.39 8.96 9.02
C VAL A 227 -11.79 9.87 7.86
N TYR A 228 -11.24 9.62 6.69
CA TYR A 228 -11.66 10.25 5.43
C TYR A 228 -12.40 9.23 4.56
N ASP A 229 -13.65 9.52 4.22
CA ASP A 229 -14.46 8.69 3.34
C ASP A 229 -14.32 9.14 1.88
N MET A 230 -13.40 8.49 1.16
CA MET A 230 -13.23 8.61 -0.30
C MET A 230 -13.89 7.42 -1.01
N ARG A 231 -14.94 6.82 -0.43
CA ARG A 231 -15.59 5.63 -0.97
C ARG A 231 -17.05 5.88 -1.33
N THR A 232 -17.83 6.37 -0.37
CA THR A 232 -19.27 6.56 -0.54
C THR A 232 -19.57 7.65 -1.57
N ASN A 233 -20.52 7.42 -2.47
CA ASN A 233 -20.92 8.35 -3.54
C ASN A 233 -19.74 8.83 -4.42
N MET A 234 -18.73 7.99 -4.62
CA MET A 234 -17.66 8.24 -5.58
C MET A 234 -17.99 7.60 -6.94
N PRO A 235 -17.51 8.17 -8.06
CA PRO A 235 -17.70 7.55 -9.36
C PRO A 235 -17.02 6.18 -9.41
N SER A 236 -17.55 5.28 -10.24
CA SER A 236 -16.87 4.01 -10.51
C SER A 236 -15.56 4.28 -11.23
N PHE A 237 -14.46 3.75 -10.67
CA PHE A 237 -13.14 3.82 -11.29
C PHE A 237 -12.88 2.59 -12.17
N GLY A 238 -12.01 2.76 -13.16
CA GLY A 238 -11.60 1.69 -14.06
C GLY A 238 -10.80 2.23 -15.26
N LYS A 239 -10.67 1.43 -16.33
CA LYS A 239 -9.89 1.85 -17.52
C LYS A 239 -10.40 3.14 -18.18
N ARG A 240 -11.71 3.38 -18.15
CA ARG A 240 -12.36 4.56 -18.76
C ARG A 240 -12.38 5.78 -17.83
N ASN A 241 -12.37 5.56 -16.52
CA ASN A 241 -12.37 6.62 -15.50
C ASN A 241 -11.21 6.34 -14.52
N PRO A 242 -9.98 6.75 -14.87
CA PRO A 242 -8.80 6.43 -14.08
C PRO A 242 -8.77 7.22 -12.78
N LEU A 243 -8.25 6.60 -11.71
CA LEU A 243 -7.96 7.29 -10.47
C LEU A 243 -6.74 8.20 -10.64
N THR A 244 -6.93 9.49 -10.46
CA THR A 244 -5.88 10.52 -10.57
C THR A 244 -5.54 11.15 -9.22
N ILE A 245 -4.42 11.87 -9.16
CA ILE A 245 -3.98 12.62 -7.97
C ILE A 245 -5.03 13.66 -7.55
N ASP A 246 -5.76 14.26 -8.49
CA ASP A 246 -6.73 15.31 -8.20
C ASP A 246 -7.86 14.84 -7.27
N HIS A 247 -8.24 13.55 -7.35
CA HIS A 247 -9.23 12.95 -6.44
C HIS A 247 -8.77 12.95 -4.98
N PHE A 248 -7.46 13.03 -4.72
CA PHE A 248 -6.89 13.06 -3.38
C PHE A 248 -6.66 14.49 -2.87
N THR A 249 -6.88 15.53 -3.68
CA THR A 249 -6.55 16.92 -3.31
C THR A 249 -7.24 17.35 -2.01
N GLU A 250 -8.53 17.06 -1.88
CA GLU A 250 -9.30 17.38 -0.66
C GLU A 250 -8.80 16.61 0.55
N PHE A 251 -8.49 15.32 0.38
CA PHE A 251 -7.89 14.50 1.44
C PHE A 251 -6.52 15.03 1.88
N ILE A 252 -5.63 15.37 0.94
CA ILE A 252 -4.30 15.90 1.23
C ILE A 252 -4.40 17.24 1.99
N ALA A 253 -5.32 18.11 1.55
CA ALA A 253 -5.60 19.37 2.24
C ALA A 253 -6.12 19.14 3.67
N ALA A 254 -7.04 18.19 3.86
CA ALA A 254 -7.58 17.82 5.16
C ALA A 254 -6.55 17.12 6.08
N TYR A 255 -5.68 16.27 5.51
CA TYR A 255 -4.61 15.58 6.21
C TYR A 255 -3.58 16.58 6.78
N GLY A 256 -3.23 17.59 5.97
CA GLY A 256 -2.33 18.69 6.28
C GLY A 256 -0.85 18.37 6.09
N LYS A 257 0.03 19.32 6.38
CA LYS A 257 1.48 19.22 6.07
C LYS A 257 2.28 18.32 7.01
N SER A 258 1.80 18.06 8.22
CA SER A 258 2.51 17.23 9.19
C SER A 258 2.46 15.76 8.78
N PRO A 259 3.62 15.09 8.59
CA PRO A 259 3.64 13.67 8.26
C PRO A 259 3.16 12.78 9.41
N TYR A 260 3.06 13.32 10.63
CA TYR A 260 2.62 12.65 11.85
C TYR A 260 1.13 12.89 12.18
N GLY A 261 0.39 13.47 11.23
CA GLY A 261 -1.01 13.81 11.41
C GLY A 261 -1.32 14.86 12.49
N ARG A 262 -0.33 15.70 12.84
CA ARG A 262 -0.45 16.74 13.88
C ARG A 262 -0.87 18.11 13.36
N SER A 263 -1.18 18.22 12.08
CA SER A 263 -1.73 19.44 11.49
C SER A 263 -3.04 19.83 12.19
N ARG A 264 -3.39 21.13 12.18
CA ARG A 264 -4.74 21.55 12.59
C ARG A 264 -5.74 20.95 11.60
N ARG A 265 -6.72 20.22 12.14
CA ARG A 265 -7.75 19.49 11.39
C ARG A 265 -9.12 19.90 11.91
N LYS A 266 -10.12 19.89 11.04
CA LYS A 266 -11.50 20.26 11.36
C LYS A 266 -12.41 19.07 11.04
N ASP A 267 -13.22 18.68 12.02
CA ASP A 267 -14.29 17.71 11.81
C ASP A 267 -15.36 18.37 10.93
N GLN A 268 -15.72 17.70 9.83
CA GLN A 268 -16.67 18.22 8.85
C GLN A 268 -18.13 17.83 9.17
N GLY A 269 -18.38 17.13 10.29
CA GLY A 269 -19.72 16.71 10.68
C GLY A 269 -20.25 15.52 9.88
N GLU A 270 -21.51 15.16 10.11
CA GLU A 270 -22.12 13.94 9.55
C GLU A 270 -22.34 13.99 8.04
N THR A 271 -22.37 15.18 7.45
CA THR A 271 -22.48 15.37 6.00
C THR A 271 -21.13 15.46 5.31
N GLY A 272 -20.05 15.62 6.09
CA GLY A 272 -18.69 15.77 5.58
C GLY A 272 -17.99 14.44 5.35
N ARG A 273 -16.90 14.46 4.58
CA ARG A 273 -16.07 13.28 4.30
C ARG A 273 -14.96 13.07 5.32
N PHE A 274 -14.64 14.06 6.16
CA PHE A 274 -13.56 13.98 7.15
C PHE A 274 -14.04 14.18 8.58
N ARG A 275 -13.99 13.13 9.40
CA ARG A 275 -14.46 13.15 10.80
C ARG A 275 -13.44 12.57 11.77
N CYS A 276 -13.55 12.97 13.03
CA CYS A 276 -12.66 12.59 14.12
C CYS A 276 -13.39 11.74 15.16
N PHE A 277 -12.81 10.58 15.49
CA PHE A 277 -13.35 9.65 16.47
C PHE A 277 -12.36 9.47 17.62
N THR A 278 -12.82 9.63 18.86
CA THR A 278 -12.00 9.45 20.05
C THR A 278 -11.71 7.97 20.31
N ARG A 279 -10.61 7.67 21.00
CA ARG A 279 -10.26 6.31 21.42
C ARG A 279 -11.37 5.65 22.24
N GLU A 280 -12.09 6.43 23.06
CA GLU A 280 -13.22 5.98 23.87
C GLU A 280 -14.43 5.58 23.02
N GLN A 281 -14.77 6.36 21.98
CA GLN A 281 -15.82 6.00 21.02
C GLN A 281 -15.47 4.71 20.28
N ILE A 282 -14.19 4.53 19.91
CA ILE A 282 -13.71 3.30 19.25
C ILE A 282 -13.76 2.10 20.22
N ALA A 283 -13.41 2.30 21.49
CA ALA A 283 -13.51 1.26 22.51
C ALA A 283 -14.94 0.74 22.68
N LYS A 284 -15.93 1.64 22.68
CA LYS A 284 -17.36 1.28 22.73
C LYS A 284 -17.84 0.48 21.51
N ARG A 285 -17.07 0.48 20.42
CA ARG A 285 -17.31 -0.30 19.20
C ARG A 285 -16.47 -1.59 19.17
N ASN A 286 -16.08 -2.12 20.33
CA ASN A 286 -15.20 -3.28 20.45
C ASN A 286 -13.89 -3.13 19.66
N ASP A 287 -13.31 -1.93 19.67
CA ASP A 287 -12.11 -1.59 18.91
C ASP A 287 -12.23 -1.84 17.39
N SER A 288 -13.45 -1.83 16.85
CA SER A 288 -13.67 -1.82 15.40
C SER A 288 -13.30 -0.46 14.82
N LEU A 289 -12.48 -0.51 13.77
CA LEU A 289 -12.07 0.65 12.95
C LEU A 289 -12.95 0.78 11.69
N ASP A 290 -13.92 -0.11 11.48
CA ASP A 290 -14.89 0.01 10.39
C ASP A 290 -15.94 1.07 10.77
N ILE A 291 -15.58 2.32 10.45
CA ILE A 291 -16.36 3.50 10.78
C ILE A 291 -16.89 4.09 9.48
N SER A 292 -18.21 4.09 9.35
CA SER A 292 -18.95 4.68 8.25
C SER A 292 -20.10 5.51 8.83
N TRP A 293 -20.38 6.66 8.24
CA TRP A 293 -21.50 7.54 8.63
C TRP A 293 -22.24 8.12 7.42
N LEU A 294 -21.63 8.12 6.24
CA LEU A 294 -22.29 8.41 4.99
C LEU A 294 -23.01 7.16 4.49
N GLN A 295 -24.21 7.34 3.95
CA GLN A 295 -24.96 6.31 3.24
C GLN A 295 -24.80 6.51 1.74
N ASP A 296 -24.80 5.41 1.00
CA ASP A 296 -24.72 5.44 -0.45
C ASP A 296 -26.09 5.85 -1.02
N ASP A 297 -26.10 6.81 -1.95
CA ASP A 297 -27.35 7.30 -2.55
C ASP A 297 -28.08 6.18 -3.32
N SER A 298 -27.35 5.16 -3.78
CA SER A 298 -27.95 3.96 -4.39
C SER A 298 -28.76 3.11 -3.40
N VAL A 299 -28.43 3.12 -2.11
CA VAL A 299 -29.16 2.39 -1.05
C VAL A 299 -30.45 3.11 -0.66
N ARG A 300 -30.56 4.42 -0.92
CA ARG A 300 -31.82 5.17 -0.79
C ARG A 300 -32.85 4.77 -1.86
N ASN A 301 -32.40 4.27 -3.00
CA ASN A 301 -33.24 3.68 -4.04
C ASN A 301 -33.34 2.15 -3.82
N GLY A 302 -33.78 1.74 -2.63
CA GLY A 302 -33.90 0.34 -2.20
C GLY A 302 -35.00 -0.47 -2.92
N ASP A 303 -35.20 -0.25 -4.21
CA ASP A 303 -36.20 -0.97 -5.00
C ASP A 303 -35.64 -2.20 -5.74
N ASP A 304 -34.33 -2.47 -5.73
CA ASP A 304 -33.72 -3.44 -6.67
C ASP A 304 -32.78 -4.51 -6.07
N LEU A 305 -32.60 -4.53 -4.75
CA LEU A 305 -31.97 -5.65 -4.05
C LEU A 305 -32.90 -6.01 -2.90
N GLY A 306 -33.67 -7.09 -3.08
CA GLY A 306 -34.68 -7.56 -2.10
C GLY A 306 -34.14 -7.66 -0.68
N GLU A 307 -35.04 -7.79 0.29
CA GLU A 307 -34.65 -7.80 1.70
C GLU A 307 -33.60 -8.91 1.96
N PRO A 308 -32.64 -8.72 2.89
CA PRO A 308 -31.62 -9.73 3.17
C PRO A 308 -32.17 -11.13 3.49
N ALA A 309 -33.41 -11.19 3.98
CA ALA A 309 -34.14 -12.43 4.19
C ALA A 309 -34.47 -13.14 2.87
N ASP A 310 -34.93 -12.41 1.86
CA ASP A 310 -35.29 -12.93 0.54
C ASP A 310 -34.04 -13.45 -0.20
N ILE A 311 -32.92 -12.70 -0.11
CA ILE A 311 -31.63 -13.12 -0.68
C ILE A 311 -31.12 -14.39 0.03
N ALA A 312 -31.27 -14.48 1.35
CA ALA A 312 -30.86 -15.66 2.11
C ALA A 312 -31.72 -16.89 1.74
N GLU A 313 -33.01 -16.71 1.51
CA GLU A 313 -33.92 -17.77 1.07
C GLU A 313 -33.56 -18.26 -0.33
N GLU A 314 -33.21 -17.35 -1.24
CA GLU A 314 -32.77 -17.69 -2.59
C GLU A 314 -31.43 -18.47 -2.59
N ILE A 315 -30.47 -18.07 -1.74
CA ILE A 315 -29.22 -18.80 -1.54
C ILE A 315 -29.48 -20.21 -1.00
N LEU A 316 -30.37 -20.36 -0.01
CA LEU A 316 -30.74 -21.65 0.55
C LEU A 316 -31.38 -22.56 -0.51
N ALA A 317 -32.26 -22.02 -1.36
CA ALA A 317 -32.86 -22.76 -2.46
C ALA A 317 -31.83 -23.24 -3.48
N GLN A 318 -30.85 -22.39 -3.84
CA GLN A 318 -29.77 -22.80 -4.74
C GLN A 318 -28.85 -23.86 -4.13
N LEU A 319 -28.54 -23.77 -2.84
CA LEU A 319 -27.74 -24.79 -2.14
C LEU A 319 -28.48 -26.13 -2.06
N ASP A 320 -29.79 -26.13 -1.85
CA ASP A 320 -30.60 -27.35 -1.85
C ASP A 320 -30.61 -28.03 -3.22
N LEU A 321 -30.75 -27.26 -4.30
CA LEU A 321 -30.63 -27.75 -5.69
C LEU A 321 -29.25 -28.38 -5.95
N ALA A 322 -28.18 -27.67 -5.62
CA ALA A 322 -26.82 -28.18 -5.80
C ALA A 322 -26.56 -29.45 -4.97
N THR A 323 -27.16 -29.55 -3.78
CA THR A 323 -27.06 -30.73 -2.92
C THR A 323 -27.81 -31.91 -3.53
N LYS A 324 -29.01 -31.71 -4.09
CA LYS A 324 -29.77 -32.74 -4.79
C LYS A 324 -29.04 -33.27 -6.03
N GLU A 325 -28.49 -32.39 -6.86
CA GLU A 325 -27.69 -32.79 -8.02
C GLU A 325 -26.48 -33.64 -7.61
N MET A 326 -25.78 -33.25 -6.53
CA MET A 326 -24.69 -34.07 -5.99
C MET A 326 -25.18 -35.44 -5.51
N GLN A 327 -26.33 -35.52 -4.84
CA GLN A 327 -26.89 -36.79 -4.38
C GLN A 327 -27.28 -37.71 -5.55
N GLU A 328 -27.84 -37.16 -6.62
CA GLU A 328 -28.14 -37.91 -7.85
C GLU A 328 -26.87 -38.42 -8.53
N LEU A 329 -25.83 -37.58 -8.63
CA LEU A 329 -24.51 -37.99 -9.12
C LEU A 329 -23.92 -39.12 -8.26
N THR A 330 -24.07 -39.04 -6.94
CA THR A 330 -23.55 -40.06 -6.02
C THR A 330 -24.30 -41.38 -6.15
N LYS A 331 -25.62 -41.35 -6.40
CA LYS A 331 -26.41 -42.56 -6.72
C LYS A 331 -25.96 -43.19 -8.04
N LEU A 332 -25.79 -42.40 -9.09
CA LEU A 332 -25.30 -42.88 -10.39
C LEU A 332 -23.91 -43.52 -10.28
N LEU A 333 -23.04 -42.97 -9.44
CA LEU A 333 -21.71 -43.55 -9.16
C LEU A 333 -21.76 -44.78 -8.26
N GLY A 334 -22.73 -44.86 -7.33
CA GLY A 334 -22.94 -46.00 -6.43
C GLY A 334 -23.61 -47.21 -7.09
N GLU A 335 -24.42 -46.99 -8.14
CA GLU A 335 -25.01 -48.05 -8.96
C GLU A 335 -24.03 -48.67 -9.98
N ALA A 336 -22.85 -48.05 -10.14
CA ALA A 336 -21.76 -48.54 -11.00
C ALA A 336 -20.71 -49.41 -10.25
N SER A 337 -21.02 -49.84 -9.01
CA SER A 337 -20.15 -50.67 -8.16
C SER A 337 -20.59 -52.13 -8.11
#